data_AF-A0A2J8VE00-F1
#
_entry.id   AF-A0A2J8VE00-F1
#
_cell.length_a   1.000
_cell.length_b   1.000
_cell.length_c   1.000
_cell.angle_alpha   90.00
_cell.angle_beta   90.00
_cell.angle_gamma   90.00
#
_symmetry.space_group_name_H-M   'P 1'
#
loop_
_entity.id
_entity.type
_entity.pdbx_description
1 polymer ?
#
loop_
_entity_poly.entity_id
_entity_poly.type
_entity_poly.pdbx_seq_one_letter_code
_entity_poly.pdbx_strand_id
1 'polypeptide(L)'
;MDEDTHYDKVEDVVGSHIEDAVTFWAQSISRNKDIMKIGCSLSEVCPQASSVLGNLDPNKIYGGLFSEDQCWYRCKVLKIISVEKCLVRYIDYG
;
A
#
# COMPACT_ATOMS: atom_id res chain seq x y z
N MET A 1 23.99 -23.68 -9.15
CA MET A 1 22.99 -24.27 -10.05
C MET A 1 21.75 -23.45 -9.82
N ASP A 2 21.62 -22.38 -10.59
CA ASP A 2 20.49 -21.46 -10.50
C ASP A 2 19.25 -22.20 -11.02
N GLU A 3 18.28 -22.38 -10.14
CA GLU A 3 16.98 -22.98 -10.47
C GLU A 3 16.29 -22.11 -11.52
N ASP A 4 15.76 -22.76 -12.56
CA ASP A 4 14.97 -22.19 -13.65
C ASP A 4 13.86 -21.25 -13.14
N THR A 5 14.16 -19.96 -13.01
CA THR A 5 13.14 -18.92 -12.88
C THR A 5 12.44 -18.77 -14.23
N HIS A 6 11.25 -19.34 -14.34
CA HIS A 6 10.39 -19.26 -15.51
C HIS A 6 9.89 -17.81 -15.68
N TYR A 7 10.60 -17.01 -16.48
CA TYR A 7 10.29 -15.60 -16.74
C TYR A 7 9.15 -15.38 -17.76
N ASP A 8 8.44 -16.43 -18.17
CA ASP A 8 7.45 -16.37 -19.26
C ASP A 8 6.04 -15.95 -18.82
N LYS A 9 5.85 -15.60 -17.54
CA LYS A 9 4.54 -15.12 -17.07
C LYS A 9 4.33 -13.66 -17.47
N VAL A 10 3.58 -13.46 -18.55
CA VAL A 10 3.04 -12.16 -18.95
C VAL A 10 1.78 -11.85 -18.15
N GLU A 11 1.66 -10.62 -17.67
CA GLU A 11 0.49 -10.14 -16.95
C GLU A 11 0.19 -8.70 -17.36
N ASP A 12 -1.08 -8.41 -17.65
CA ASP A 12 -1.51 -7.04 -17.91
C ASP A 12 -1.58 -6.27 -16.60
N VAL A 13 -0.91 -5.13 -16.58
CA VAL A 13 -0.79 -4.25 -15.41
C VAL A 13 -1.07 -2.80 -15.76
N VAL A 14 -1.50 -2.03 -14.77
CA VAL A 14 -1.60 -0.57 -14.85
C VAL A 14 -0.55 0.05 -13.92
N GLY A 15 0.21 1.02 -14.42
CA GLY A 15 1.16 1.77 -13.59
C GLY A 15 0.42 2.61 -12.55
N SER A 16 0.80 2.50 -11.27
CA SER A 16 0.13 3.15 -10.15
C SER A 16 0.98 4.23 -9.48
N HIS A 17 2.30 4.04 -9.41
CA HIS A 17 3.25 5.04 -8.90
C HIS A 17 4.57 4.96 -9.64
N ILE A 18 5.16 6.11 -9.94
CA ILE A 18 6.48 6.22 -10.57
C ILE A 18 7.35 7.05 -9.64
N GLU A 19 8.38 6.43 -9.08
CA GLU A 19 9.37 7.13 -8.25
C GLU A 19 10.50 7.66 -9.13
N ASP A 20 11.02 6.80 -10.00
CA ASP A 20 12.05 7.13 -10.97
C ASP A 20 12.00 6.20 -12.19
N ALA A 21 12.96 6.34 -13.10
CA ALA A 21 13.00 5.60 -14.37
C ALA A 21 13.15 4.08 -14.22
N VAL A 22 13.60 3.60 -13.06
CA VAL A 22 13.84 2.17 -12.78
C VAL A 22 13.04 1.65 -11.58
N THR A 23 12.37 2.54 -10.85
CA THR A 23 11.58 2.22 -9.65
C THR A 23 10.15 2.72 -9.83
N PHE A 24 9.23 1.77 -10.04
CA PHE A 24 7.81 2.04 -10.20
C PHE A 24 6.98 0.88 -9.64
N TRP A 25 5.69 1.16 -9.40
CA TRP A 25 4.70 0.19 -8.97
C TRP A 25 3.62 0.07 -10.02
N ALA A 26 3.14 -1.16 -10.18
CA ALA A 26 2.04 -1.46 -11.06
C ALA A 26 1.08 -2.42 -10.38
N GLN A 27 -0.21 -2.24 -10.68
CA GLN A 27 -1.27 -3.11 -10.21
C GLN A 27 -1.66 -4.08 -11.32
N SER A 28 -1.73 -5.36 -10.96
CA SER A 28 -2.36 -6.35 -11.81
C SER A 28 -3.82 -6.00 -12.06
N ILE A 29 -4.23 -5.99 -13.33
CA ILE A 29 -5.62 -5.77 -13.71
C ILE A 29 -6.53 -6.84 -13.07
N SER A 30 -6.03 -8.07 -12.95
CA SER A 30 -6.80 -9.18 -12.35
C SER A 30 -7.14 -8.94 -10.87
N ARG A 31 -6.32 -8.17 -10.14
CA ARG A 31 -6.49 -7.89 -8.71
C ARG A 31 -7.24 -6.60 -8.42
N ASN A 32 -7.64 -5.83 -9.43
CA ASN A 32 -8.29 -4.55 -9.24
C ASN A 32 -9.57 -4.67 -8.37
N LYS A 33 -10.38 -5.72 -8.59
CA LYS A 33 -11.58 -5.99 -7.79
C LYS A 33 -11.28 -6.20 -6.31
N ASP A 34 -10.18 -6.87 -5.99
CA ASP A 34 -9.78 -7.13 -4.62
C ASP A 34 -9.29 -5.86 -3.92
N ILE A 35 -8.49 -5.04 -4.62
CA ILE A 35 -8.03 -3.73 -4.12
C ILE A 35 -9.24 -2.83 -3.83
N MET A 36 -10.20 -2.76 -4.75
CA MET A 36 -11.44 -1.99 -4.55
C MET A 36 -12.24 -2.49 -3.35
N LYS A 37 -12.38 -3.82 -3.20
CA LYS A 37 -13.08 -4.41 -2.06
C LYS A 37 -12.41 -4.05 -0.74
N ILE A 38 -11.08 -4.08 -0.68
CA ILE A 38 -10.30 -3.65 0.49
C ILE A 38 -10.57 -2.17 0.78
N GLY A 39 -10.50 -1.30 -0.24
CA GLY A 39 -10.80 0.13 -0.08
C GLY A 39 -12.19 0.38 0.49
N CYS A 40 -13.22 -0.32 0.00
CA CYS A 40 -14.57 -0.25 0.56
C CYS A 40 -14.59 -0.67 2.04
N SER A 41 -14.01 -1.82 2.39
CA SER A 41 -13.97 -2.28 3.79
C SER A 41 -13.20 -1.32 4.71
N LEU A 42 -12.12 -0.71 4.23
CA LEU A 42 -11.39 0.30 5.00
C LEU A 42 -12.23 1.56 5.22
N SER A 43 -12.97 2.01 4.20
CA SER A 43 -13.84 3.19 4.32
C SER A 43 -14.96 3.02 5.35
N GLU A 44 -15.42 1.78 5.57
CA GLU A 44 -16.44 1.47 6.58
C GLU A 44 -15.85 1.39 7.99
N VAL A 45 -14.69 0.73 8.13
CA VAL A 45 -14.14 0.37 9.45
C VAL A 45 -13.22 1.45 10.02
N CYS A 46 -12.33 2.04 9.21
CA CYS A 46 -11.30 2.94 9.70
C CYS A 46 -11.81 4.24 10.35
N PRO A 47 -12.90 4.89 9.86
CA PRO A 47 -13.44 6.07 10.53
C PRO A 47 -13.95 5.81 11.96
N GLN A 48 -14.32 4.57 12.27
CA GLN A 48 -14.81 4.16 13.59
C GLN A 48 -13.71 3.50 14.45
N ALA A 49 -12.55 3.22 13.86
CA ALA A 49 -11.44 2.58 14.54
C ALA A 49 -10.70 3.57 15.44
N SER A 50 -10.17 3.08 16.56
CA SER A 50 -9.27 3.89 17.39
C SER A 50 -7.97 4.16 16.65
N SER A 51 -7.53 5.41 16.66
CA SER A 51 -6.21 5.79 16.15
C SER A 51 -5.11 4.99 16.86
N VAL A 52 -4.09 4.60 16.11
CA VAL A 52 -2.93 3.90 16.67
C VAL A 52 -2.12 4.90 17.49
N LEU A 53 -1.97 4.63 18.78
CA LEU A 53 -1.19 5.44 19.71
C LEU A 53 0.12 4.73 20.07
N GLY A 54 1.18 5.52 20.27
CA GLY A 54 2.49 5.03 20.71
C GLY A 54 3.39 4.54 19.57
N ASN A 55 4.26 3.58 19.89
CA ASN A 55 5.27 3.10 18.95
C ASN A 55 4.63 2.24 17.86
N LEU A 56 4.81 2.67 16.61
CA LEU A 56 4.42 1.89 15.44
C LEU A 56 5.36 0.69 15.26
N ASP A 57 4.80 -0.44 14.89
CA ASP A 57 5.50 -1.68 14.58
C ASP A 57 5.75 -1.74 13.07
N PRO A 58 7.01 -1.69 12.61
CA PRO A 58 7.34 -1.74 11.18
C PRO A 58 6.86 -3.01 10.47
N ASN A 59 6.55 -4.08 11.21
CA ASN A 59 6.08 -5.34 10.64
C ASN A 59 4.56 -5.38 10.41
N LYS A 60 3.81 -4.40 10.93
CA LYS A 60 2.35 -4.35 10.81
C LYS A 60 1.90 -3.56 9.58
N ILE A 61 0.69 -3.89 9.13
CA ILE A 61 -0.06 -3.10 8.14
C ILE A 61 -1.05 -2.23 8.90
N TYR A 62 -1.16 -0.98 8.48
CA TYR A 62 -2.03 0.03 9.06
C TYR A 62 -3.05 0.53 8.03
N GLY A 63 -4.15 1.10 8.52
CA GLY A 63 -5.01 1.96 7.70
C GLY A 63 -4.46 3.39 7.74
N GLY A 64 -4.21 3.97 6.57
CA GLY A 64 -3.77 5.36 6.42
C GLY A 64 -4.76 6.15 5.59
N LEU A 65 -5.15 7.33 6.09
CA LEU A 65 -5.96 8.29 5.35
C LEU A 65 -5.05 9.07 4.40
N PHE A 66 -5.28 8.97 3.09
CA PHE A 66 -4.50 9.71 2.11
C PHE A 66 -5.01 11.15 2.01
N SER A 67 -4.10 12.10 2.07
CA SER A 67 -4.46 13.51 2.21
C SER A 67 -5.05 14.12 0.94
N GLU A 68 -4.74 13.58 -0.24
CA GLU A 68 -5.15 14.18 -1.51
C GLU A 68 -6.61 13.88 -1.87
N ASP A 69 -7.10 12.68 -1.54
CA ASP A 69 -8.47 12.23 -1.87
C ASP A 69 -9.34 11.93 -0.65
N GLN A 70 -8.77 11.95 0.55
CA GLN A 70 -9.45 11.62 1.81
C GLN A 70 -9.98 10.18 1.86
N CYS A 71 -9.36 9.26 1.12
CA CYS A 71 -9.68 7.84 1.14
C CYS A 71 -8.74 7.06 2.07
N TRP A 72 -9.23 5.92 2.56
CA TRP A 72 -8.45 5.02 3.42
C TRP A 72 -7.77 3.92 2.62
N TYR A 73 -6.50 3.69 2.92
CA TYR A 73 -5.65 2.73 2.22
C TYR A 73 -4.83 1.90 3.20
N ARG A 74 -4.35 0.73 2.74
CA ARG A 74 -3.37 -0.04 3.50
C ARG A 74 -2.00 0.60 3.35
N CYS A 75 -1.31 0.81 4.46
CA CYS A 75 0.04 1.34 4.45
C CYS A 75 0.99 0.58 5.39
N LYS A 76 2.29 0.67 5.09
CA LYS A 76 3.38 0.21 5.96
C LYS A 76 4.24 1.38 6.36
N VAL A 77 4.67 1.41 7.61
CA VAL A 77 5.60 2.41 8.12
C VAL A 77 7.00 2.09 7.60
N LEU A 78 7.60 3.03 6.87
CA LEU A 78 8.98 2.92 6.39
C LEU A 78 9.96 3.56 7.36
N LYS A 79 9.58 4.69 7.96
CA LYS A 79 10.45 5.46 8.85
C LYS A 79 9.63 6.28 9.83
N ILE A 80 10.03 6.28 11.09
CA ILE A 80 9.50 7.22 12.10
C ILE A 80 10.32 8.51 11.98
N ILE A 81 9.65 9.64 11.74
CA ILE A 81 10.29 10.95 11.57
C ILE A 81 10.27 11.72 12.90
N SER A 82 9.13 11.68 13.60
CA SER A 82 8.92 12.31 14.91
C SER A 82 7.79 11.61 15.64
N VAL A 83 7.48 12.07 16.87
CA VAL A 83 6.35 11.55 17.68
C VAL A 83 5.02 11.57 16.91
N GLU A 84 4.80 12.58 16.06
CA GLU A 84 3.54 12.76 15.32
C GLU A 84 3.65 12.48 13.81
N LYS A 85 4.83 12.07 13.31
CA LYS A 85 5.05 11.89 11.86
C LYS A 85 5.82 10.63 11.56
N CYS A 86 5.33 9.89 10.58
CA CYS A 86 6.05 8.78 9.97
C CYS A 86 5.93 8.87 8.45
N LEU A 87 6.93 8.33 7.78
CA LEU A 87 6.86 8.03 6.35
C LEU A 87 6.19 6.67 6.20
N VAL A 88 5.15 6.61 5.38
CA VAL A 88 4.44 5.38 5.06
C VAL A 88 4.48 5.13 3.56
N ARG A 89 4.31 3.87 3.17
CA ARG A 89 4.05 3.45 1.79
C ARG A 89 2.66 2.87 1.69
N TYR A 90 1.88 3.30 0.71
CA TYR A 90 0.58 2.71 0.42
C TYR A 90 0.79 1.42 -0.38
N ILE A 91 0.71 0.28 0.31
CA ILE A 91 1.24 -0.99 -0.19
C ILE A 91 0.52 -1.54 -1.42
N ASP A 92 -0.69 -1.04 -1.69
CA ASP A 92 -1.48 -1.42 -2.85
C ASP A 92 -1.12 -0.59 -4.10
N TYR A 93 -0.46 0.57 -3.94
CA TYR A 93 -0.27 1.56 -5.01
C TYR A 93 1.20 1.94 -5.24
N GLY A 94 2.03 1.98 -4.21
CA GLY A 94 3.45 2.38 -4.30
C GLY A 94 3.89 3.34 -3.21
#